data_AF-A0A444HBX6-F1
#
_entry.id   AF-A0A444HBX6-F1
#
_cell.length_a   1.000
_cell.length_b   1.000
_cell.length_c   1.000
_cell.angle_alpha   90.00
_cell.angle_beta   90.00
_cell.angle_gamma   90.00
#
_symmetry.space_group_name_H-M   'P 1'
#
loop_
_entity.id
_entity.type
_entity.pdbx_description
1 polymer ?
#
loop_
_entity_poly.entity_id
_entity_poly.type
_entity_poly.pdbx_seq_one_letter_code
_entity_poly.pdbx_strand_id
1 'polypeptide(L)'
;MKKVFLLASMCLIFSCSNEKDIELNDSNSKSIQQKTTTDKLALYYDTMINSPEYIMYDNALKDFVSKINYDGDFYVLRTDKQMVDWINLNIDKTEYPTLETANNAWNNLKSLNSKNMSTNDFFYKELVLVGPNKLYDILKKPEYGDKTCQEKCQAVQGACTDAVNKQFSDKLNTEPSDALEAFFNLFVGLGREEGLAKCHKAYSNCLYINKC
;
A
#
# COMPACT_ATOMS: atom_id res chain seq x y z
N MET A 1 -31.06 -43.76 -7.48
CA MET A 1 -31.64 -43.94 -6.13
C MET A 1 -31.71 -42.57 -5.46
N LYS A 2 -32.90 -42.11 -5.10
CA LYS A 2 -33.15 -40.88 -4.34
C LYS A 2 -32.70 -41.08 -2.90
N LYS A 3 -32.00 -40.10 -2.30
CA LYS A 3 -32.13 -39.81 -0.87
C LYS A 3 -32.05 -38.30 -0.65
N VAL A 4 -33.20 -37.76 -0.28
CA VAL A 4 -33.45 -36.44 0.30
C VAL A 4 -32.99 -36.50 1.76
N PHE A 5 -32.31 -35.46 2.25
CA PHE A 5 -32.28 -35.13 3.67
C PHE A 5 -32.43 -33.62 3.84
N LEU A 6 -33.46 -33.27 4.60
CA LEU A 6 -34.00 -31.94 4.85
C LEU A 6 -34.19 -31.88 6.37
N LEU A 7 -33.48 -31.00 7.06
CA LEU A 7 -33.69 -30.63 8.47
C LEU A 7 -32.82 -29.37 8.72
N ALA A 8 -33.34 -28.15 8.67
CA ALA A 8 -34.18 -27.47 9.67
C ALA A 8 -33.49 -27.34 11.05
N SER A 9 -32.94 -26.17 11.34
CA SER A 9 -33.05 -25.56 12.68
C SER A 9 -32.77 -24.06 12.63
N MET A 10 -33.85 -23.28 12.81
CA MET A 10 -33.81 -21.91 13.29
C MET A 10 -33.23 -21.88 14.71
N CYS A 11 -32.42 -20.86 15.00
CA CYS A 11 -32.34 -20.23 16.31
C CYS A 11 -32.12 -18.72 16.10
N LEU A 12 -33.22 -17.98 16.08
CA LEU A 12 -33.23 -16.55 16.41
C LEU A 12 -33.35 -16.47 17.94
N ILE A 13 -32.40 -15.82 18.61
CA ILE A 13 -32.70 -15.14 19.88
C ILE A 13 -31.81 -13.91 20.01
N PHE A 14 -32.52 -12.81 20.21
CA PHE A 14 -32.04 -11.48 20.53
C PHE A 14 -31.37 -11.47 21.90
N SER A 15 -30.23 -10.77 21.99
CA SER A 15 -29.74 -10.23 23.27
C SER A 15 -29.54 -8.73 23.11
N CYS A 16 -30.64 -7.99 23.25
CA CYS A 16 -30.59 -6.61 23.72
C CYS A 16 -30.23 -6.67 25.21
N SER A 17 -28.97 -6.38 25.54
CA SER A 17 -28.59 -6.15 26.94
C SER A 17 -29.16 -4.81 27.37
N ASN A 18 -29.97 -4.84 28.42
CA ASN A 18 -30.58 -3.68 29.05
C ASN A 18 -29.55 -2.62 29.43
N GLU A 19 -29.88 -1.37 29.09
CA GLU A 19 -29.34 -0.17 29.70
C GLU A 19 -29.52 -0.24 31.22
N LYS A 20 -28.41 -0.10 31.94
CA LYS A 20 -28.42 0.40 33.31
C LYS A 20 -27.84 1.80 33.24
N ASP A 21 -28.68 2.78 33.56
CA ASP A 21 -28.24 4.14 33.85
C ASP A 21 -27.26 4.09 35.02
N ILE A 22 -25.99 4.32 34.69
CA ILE A 22 -24.94 4.60 35.64
C ILE A 22 -24.80 6.13 35.64
N GLU A 23 -25.42 6.79 36.62
CA GLU A 23 -25.06 8.16 37.00
C GLU A 23 -23.70 8.12 37.71
N LEU A 24 -22.62 8.29 36.93
CA LEU A 24 -21.30 8.60 37.47
C LEU A 24 -21.15 10.11 37.61
N ASN A 25 -21.40 10.59 38.82
CA ASN A 25 -21.01 11.92 39.26
C ASN A 25 -19.48 11.92 39.50
N ASP A 26 -18.70 12.17 38.45
CA ASP A 26 -17.25 12.29 38.54
C ASP A 26 -16.78 13.64 37.98
N SER A 27 -16.76 14.63 38.86
CA SER A 27 -16.34 16.02 38.60
C SER A 27 -14.82 16.19 38.43
N ASN A 28 -14.10 15.17 37.95
CA ASN A 28 -12.68 15.26 37.61
C ASN A 28 -12.30 14.40 36.39
N SER A 29 -13.21 14.28 35.41
CA SER A 29 -12.88 13.67 34.12
C SER A 29 -11.89 14.55 33.35
N LYS A 30 -10.59 14.21 33.44
CA LYS A 30 -9.63 14.54 32.37
C LYS A 30 -10.24 13.99 31.09
N SER A 31 -10.72 14.86 30.21
CA SER A 31 -11.35 14.44 28.96
C SER A 31 -10.43 13.45 28.26
N ILE A 32 -10.83 12.18 28.21
CA ILE A 32 -10.18 11.18 27.38
C ILE A 32 -10.44 11.66 25.95
N GLN A 33 -9.49 12.40 25.37
CA GLN A 33 -9.58 12.80 23.98
C GLN A 33 -9.61 11.52 23.16
N GLN A 34 -10.76 11.22 22.56
CA GLN A 34 -10.84 10.19 21.54
C GLN A 34 -9.85 10.56 20.45
N LYS A 35 -8.88 9.67 20.19
CA LYS A 35 -7.96 9.82 19.06
C LYS A 35 -8.77 10.03 17.79
N THR A 36 -8.36 11.01 17.00
CA THR A 36 -9.00 11.26 15.70
C THR A 36 -8.78 10.04 14.80
N THR A 37 -9.62 9.87 13.77
CA THR A 37 -9.42 8.81 12.76
C THR A 37 -8.06 8.96 12.06
N THR A 38 -7.56 10.18 11.90
CA THR A 38 -6.21 10.45 11.37
C THR A 38 -5.10 9.93 12.29
N ASP A 39 -5.23 10.05 13.61
CA ASP A 39 -4.23 9.51 14.56
C ASP A 39 -4.18 7.98 14.55
N LYS A 40 -5.34 7.33 14.31
CA LYS A 40 -5.41 5.88 14.15
C LYS A 40 -4.75 5.43 12.86
N LEU A 41 -5.02 6.11 11.75
CA LEU A 41 -4.40 5.81 10.46
C LEU A 41 -2.87 5.92 10.55
N ALA A 42 -2.34 6.97 11.17
CA ALA A 42 -0.90 7.13 11.38
C ALA A 42 -0.30 5.97 12.20
N LEU A 43 -0.96 5.56 13.28
CA LEU A 43 -0.55 4.43 14.11
C LEU A 43 -0.56 3.11 13.33
N TYR A 44 -1.62 2.83 12.59
CA TYR A 44 -1.73 1.60 11.81
C TYR A 44 -0.76 1.58 10.63
N TYR A 45 -0.51 2.73 10.01
CA TYR A 45 0.51 2.86 8.97
C TYR A 45 1.91 2.59 9.52
N ASP A 46 2.28 3.20 10.65
CA ASP A 46 3.58 2.94 11.29
C ASP A 46 3.72 1.47 11.70
N THR A 47 2.64 0.85 12.21
CA THR A 47 2.62 -0.58 12.52
C THR A 47 2.83 -1.43 11.25
N MET A 48 2.12 -1.10 10.17
CA MET A 48 2.23 -1.81 8.89
C MET A 48 3.64 -1.72 8.32
N ILE A 49 4.21 -0.52 8.17
CA ILE A 49 5.53 -0.37 7.51
C ILE A 49 6.67 -1.03 8.30
N ASN A 50 6.49 -1.24 9.60
CA ASN A 50 7.44 -1.94 10.46
C ASN A 50 7.13 -3.44 10.59
N SER A 51 6.08 -3.97 9.95
CA SER A 51 5.69 -5.38 10.03
C SER A 51 6.59 -6.26 9.14
N PRO A 52 6.89 -7.51 9.55
CA PRO A 52 7.67 -8.43 8.71
C PRO A 52 7.03 -8.68 7.34
N GLU A 53 5.71 -8.82 7.29
CA GLU A 53 4.96 -9.03 6.05
C GLU A 53 5.10 -7.86 5.08
N TYR A 54 5.00 -6.62 5.57
CA TYR A 54 5.22 -5.44 4.74
C TYR A 54 6.65 -5.38 4.24
N ILE A 55 7.64 -5.59 5.11
CA ILE A 55 9.06 -5.55 4.71
C ILE A 55 9.37 -6.60 3.64
N MET A 56 8.83 -7.83 3.78
CA MET A 56 8.97 -8.88 2.77
C MET A 56 8.30 -8.50 1.45
N TYR A 57 7.07 -7.97 1.51
CA TYR A 57 6.34 -7.50 0.34
C TYR A 57 7.06 -6.35 -0.38
N ASP A 58 7.47 -5.31 0.36
CA ASP A 58 8.16 -4.13 -0.14
C ASP A 58 9.50 -4.48 -0.81
N ASN A 59 10.28 -5.38 -0.20
CA ASN A 59 11.51 -5.89 -0.82
C ASN A 59 11.24 -6.66 -2.12
N ALA A 60 10.23 -7.54 -2.14
CA ALA A 60 9.87 -8.28 -3.35
C ALA A 60 9.31 -7.35 -4.46
N LEU A 61 8.57 -6.32 -4.07
CA LEU A 61 8.02 -5.31 -4.98
C LEU A 61 9.14 -4.52 -5.65
N LYS A 62 10.12 -4.03 -4.88
CA LYS A 62 11.30 -3.32 -5.39
C LYS A 62 12.13 -4.19 -6.34
N ASP A 63 12.40 -5.43 -5.95
CA ASP A 63 13.14 -6.39 -6.80
C ASP A 63 12.38 -6.68 -8.10
N PHE A 64 11.06 -6.80 -8.04
CA PHE A 64 10.22 -7.01 -9.23
C PHE A 64 10.24 -5.80 -10.16
N VAL A 65 10.03 -4.59 -9.63
CA VAL A 65 10.05 -3.35 -10.41
C VAL A 65 11.42 -3.11 -11.06
N SER A 66 12.52 -3.41 -10.37
CA SER A 66 13.85 -3.28 -10.97
C SER A 66 14.06 -4.28 -12.11
N LYS A 67 13.66 -5.54 -11.93
CA LYS A 67 13.90 -6.61 -12.90
C LYS A 67 12.97 -6.57 -14.10
N ILE A 68 11.73 -6.11 -13.93
CA ILE A 68 10.79 -6.01 -15.06
C ILE A 68 11.18 -4.90 -16.03
N ASN A 69 11.93 -3.89 -15.55
CA ASN A 69 12.47 -2.79 -16.36
C ASN A 69 11.40 -2.11 -17.25
N TYR A 70 10.18 -1.98 -16.71
CA TYR A 70 9.09 -1.30 -17.37
C TYR A 70 9.18 0.20 -17.08
N ASP A 71 9.18 1.03 -18.13
CA ASP A 71 9.29 2.48 -18.05
C ASP A 71 7.94 3.21 -18.25
N GLY A 72 6.90 2.45 -18.58
CA GLY A 72 5.54 2.92 -18.79
C GLY A 72 4.69 2.91 -17.51
N ASP A 73 3.42 3.26 -17.65
CA ASP A 73 2.52 3.36 -16.50
C ASP A 73 1.96 1.98 -16.07
N PHE A 74 2.32 1.47 -14.89
CA PHE A 74 1.76 0.21 -14.36
C PHE A 74 0.22 0.19 -14.28
N TYR A 75 -0.44 1.35 -14.29
CA TYR A 75 -1.90 1.45 -14.40
C TYR A 75 -2.47 1.05 -15.77
N VAL A 76 -1.65 0.73 -16.78
CA VAL A 76 -2.11 0.07 -18.01
C VAL A 76 -2.06 -1.45 -17.91
N LEU A 77 -1.35 -2.00 -16.90
CA LEU A 77 -1.14 -3.43 -16.70
C LEU A 77 -2.03 -4.02 -15.59
N ARG A 78 -3.17 -3.40 -15.26
CA ARG A 78 -4.01 -3.63 -14.06
C ARG A 78 -4.57 -5.05 -13.85
N THR A 79 -4.29 -5.98 -14.73
CA THR A 79 -4.75 -7.37 -14.61
C THR A 79 -3.58 -8.33 -14.66
N ASP A 80 -3.75 -9.47 -14.02
CA ASP A 80 -2.78 -10.58 -14.08
C ASP A 80 -2.41 -10.92 -15.53
N LYS A 81 -3.42 -10.97 -16.40
CA LYS A 81 -3.24 -11.22 -17.83
C LYS A 81 -2.40 -10.15 -18.51
N GLN A 82 -2.70 -8.86 -18.29
CA GLN A 82 -1.93 -7.77 -18.92
C GLN A 82 -0.46 -7.77 -18.48
N MET A 83 -0.21 -7.99 -17.19
CA MET A 83 1.15 -8.11 -16.66
C MET A 83 1.90 -9.28 -17.32
N VAL A 84 1.30 -10.48 -17.32
CA VAL A 84 1.93 -11.69 -17.90
C VAL A 84 2.10 -11.56 -19.42
N ASP A 85 1.12 -11.03 -20.13
CA ASP A 85 1.20 -10.79 -21.58
C ASP A 85 2.34 -9.80 -21.91
N TRP A 86 2.47 -8.72 -21.13
CA TRP A 86 3.55 -7.76 -21.30
C TRP A 86 4.92 -8.39 -21.07
N ILE A 87 5.09 -9.16 -19.98
CA ILE A 87 6.32 -9.88 -19.68
C ILE A 87 6.67 -10.85 -20.81
N ASN A 88 5.69 -11.62 -21.30
CA ASN A 88 5.91 -12.55 -22.40
C ASN A 88 6.37 -11.87 -23.69
N LEU A 89 5.82 -10.69 -24.00
CA LEU A 89 6.19 -9.91 -25.18
C LEU A 89 7.52 -9.15 -25.05
N ASN A 90 8.02 -8.95 -23.83
CA ASN A 90 9.19 -8.12 -23.54
C ASN A 90 10.21 -8.84 -22.66
N ILE A 91 10.21 -10.17 -22.63
CA ILE A 91 11.06 -10.96 -21.73
C ILE A 91 12.55 -10.61 -21.93
N ASP A 92 12.93 -10.30 -23.17
CA ASP A 92 14.25 -9.86 -23.60
C ASP A 92 14.68 -8.49 -23.04
N LYS A 93 13.73 -7.68 -22.56
CA LYS A 93 13.97 -6.39 -21.91
C LYS A 93 14.00 -6.49 -20.39
N THR A 94 13.55 -7.61 -19.83
CA THR A 94 13.58 -7.86 -18.40
C THR A 94 14.92 -8.48 -17.99
N GLU A 95 15.22 -8.46 -16.69
CA GLU A 95 16.34 -9.20 -16.10
C GLU A 95 15.97 -10.65 -15.75
N TYR A 96 14.74 -11.09 -16.04
CA TYR A 96 14.31 -12.47 -15.81
C TYR A 96 14.83 -13.40 -16.91
N PRO A 97 15.59 -14.47 -16.58
CA PRO A 97 16.14 -15.37 -17.59
C PRO A 97 15.10 -16.09 -18.44
N THR A 98 13.92 -16.35 -17.87
CA THR A 98 12.82 -17.04 -18.54
C THR A 98 11.47 -16.50 -18.10
N LEU A 99 10.44 -16.70 -18.94
CA LEU A 99 9.06 -16.40 -18.58
C LEU A 99 8.62 -17.13 -17.31
N GLU A 100 9.10 -18.35 -17.07
CA GLU A 100 8.82 -19.10 -15.84
C GLU A 100 9.36 -18.38 -14.60
N THR A 101 10.61 -17.90 -14.64
CA THR A 101 11.19 -17.15 -13.51
C THR A 101 10.45 -15.83 -13.23
N ALA A 102 10.02 -15.12 -14.28
CA ALA A 102 9.21 -13.92 -14.15
C ALA A 102 7.82 -14.20 -13.56
N ASN A 103 7.15 -15.24 -14.04
CA ASN A 103 5.84 -15.67 -13.52
C ASN A 103 5.93 -16.11 -12.06
N ASN A 104 7.00 -16.79 -11.66
CA ASN A 104 7.23 -17.18 -10.27
C ASN A 104 7.43 -15.95 -9.38
N ALA A 105 8.22 -14.95 -9.82
CA ALA A 105 8.39 -13.70 -9.10
C ALA A 105 7.05 -12.93 -8.96
N TRP A 106 6.27 -12.84 -10.04
CA TRP A 106 4.96 -12.21 -10.04
C TRP A 106 3.96 -12.91 -9.10
N ASN A 107 3.90 -14.24 -9.12
CA ASN A 107 3.04 -15.02 -8.23
C ASN A 107 3.45 -14.89 -6.77
N ASN A 108 4.76 -14.90 -6.49
CA ASN A 108 5.29 -14.66 -5.15
C ASN A 108 4.89 -13.26 -4.65
N LEU A 109 5.03 -12.23 -5.50
CA LEU A 109 4.66 -10.86 -5.16
C LEU A 109 3.17 -10.73 -4.82
N LYS A 110 2.28 -11.32 -5.62
CA LYS A 110 0.84 -11.39 -5.31
C LYS A 110 0.58 -12.06 -3.97
N SER A 111 1.24 -13.19 -3.70
CA SER A 111 1.10 -13.91 -2.44
C SER A 111 1.53 -13.07 -1.23
N LEU A 112 2.68 -12.38 -1.34
CA LEU A 112 3.19 -11.51 -0.28
C LEU A 112 2.28 -10.30 -0.05
N ASN A 113 1.74 -9.70 -1.12
CA ASN A 113 0.79 -8.60 -0.99
C ASN A 113 -0.48 -9.03 -0.25
N SER A 114 -1.08 -10.16 -0.62
CA SER A 114 -2.25 -10.71 0.07
C SER A 114 -1.96 -10.97 1.55
N LYS A 115 -0.76 -11.48 1.88
CA LYS A 115 -0.35 -11.71 3.27
C LYS A 115 -0.21 -10.38 4.02
N ASN A 116 0.49 -9.40 3.45
CA ASN A 116 0.63 -8.06 4.01
C ASN A 116 -0.74 -7.42 4.29
N MET A 117 -1.67 -7.49 3.34
CA MET A 117 -3.02 -6.97 3.53
C MET A 117 -3.78 -7.67 4.65
N SER A 118 -3.71 -9.00 4.70
CA SER A 118 -4.41 -9.77 5.73
C SER A 118 -3.87 -9.52 7.14
N THR A 119 -2.55 -9.35 7.29
CA THR A 119 -1.91 -9.09 8.57
C THR A 119 -2.11 -7.65 9.04
N ASN A 120 -2.16 -6.71 8.10
CA ASN A 120 -2.28 -5.27 8.38
C ASN A 120 -3.70 -4.75 8.08
N ASP A 121 -4.72 -5.58 8.29
CA ASP A 121 -6.12 -5.30 7.90
C ASP A 121 -6.68 -4.01 8.53
N PHE A 122 -6.28 -3.69 9.76
CA PHE A 122 -6.66 -2.45 10.43
C PHE A 122 -6.21 -1.20 9.68
N PHE A 123 -5.02 -1.21 9.08
CA PHE A 123 -4.56 -0.10 8.24
C PHE A 123 -5.46 0.08 7.02
N TYR A 124 -5.72 -1.00 6.28
CA TYR A 124 -6.53 -0.94 5.06
C TYR A 124 -7.99 -0.55 5.37
N LYS A 125 -8.57 -1.07 6.46
CA LYS A 125 -9.90 -0.68 6.93
C LYS A 125 -9.95 0.80 7.33
N GLU A 126 -8.99 1.28 8.12
CA GLU A 126 -8.96 2.68 8.54
C GLU A 126 -8.72 3.62 7.34
N LEU A 127 -7.90 3.20 6.38
CA LEU A 127 -7.65 3.94 5.14
C LEU A 127 -8.96 4.22 4.37
N VAL A 128 -9.80 3.21 4.22
CA VAL A 128 -11.12 3.36 3.58
C VAL A 128 -12.01 4.33 4.36
N LEU A 129 -11.94 4.33 5.70
CA LEU A 129 -12.78 5.17 6.56
C LEU A 129 -12.37 6.64 6.56
N VAL A 130 -11.08 6.95 6.53
CA VAL A 130 -10.58 8.34 6.61
C VAL A 130 -10.78 9.14 5.31
N GLY A 131 -10.95 8.45 4.18
CA GLY A 131 -11.13 9.07 2.87
C GLY A 131 -9.84 9.61 2.25
N PRO A 132 -9.96 10.26 1.06
CA PRO A 132 -8.82 10.64 0.24
C PRO A 132 -7.91 11.68 0.90
N ASN A 133 -6.65 11.72 0.47
CA ASN A 133 -5.57 12.62 0.94
C ASN A 133 -5.08 12.42 2.38
N LYS A 134 -5.78 11.68 3.24
CA LYS A 134 -5.33 11.46 4.63
C LYS A 134 -4.09 10.57 4.74
N LEU A 135 -3.92 9.65 3.81
CA LEU A 135 -2.70 8.87 3.72
C LEU A 135 -1.50 9.76 3.35
N TYR A 136 -1.67 10.74 2.47
CA TYR A 136 -0.59 11.65 2.09
C TYR A 136 0.01 12.39 3.30
N ASP A 137 -0.84 12.84 4.23
CA ASP A 137 -0.41 13.56 5.44
C ASP A 137 0.49 12.71 6.37
N ILE A 138 0.43 11.38 6.27
CA ILE A 138 1.15 10.44 7.14
C ILE A 138 2.30 9.70 6.44
N LEU A 139 2.42 9.79 5.11
CA LEU A 139 3.54 9.19 4.38
C LEU A 139 4.83 9.90 4.80
N LYS A 140 5.70 9.17 5.50
CA LYS A 140 7.01 9.68 5.93
C LYS A 140 7.75 10.23 4.72
N LYS A 141 8.09 11.52 4.78
CA LYS A 141 9.04 12.09 3.82
C LYS A 141 10.42 11.52 4.13
N PRO A 142 11.21 11.14 3.12
CA PRO A 142 12.61 10.82 3.34
C PRO A 142 13.32 11.99 4.04
N GLU A 143 13.95 11.71 5.18
CA GLU A 143 14.83 12.67 5.86
C GLU A 143 16.15 12.73 5.12
N TYR A 144 16.65 13.93 4.85
CA TYR A 144 17.91 14.12 4.14
C TYR A 144 18.92 14.86 5.01
N GLY A 145 20.15 14.35 5.03
CA GLY A 145 21.27 14.96 5.76
C GLY A 145 21.75 16.26 5.12
N ASP A 146 22.31 17.15 5.94
CA ASP A 146 22.66 18.53 5.60
C ASP A 146 23.98 18.63 4.81
N LYS A 147 23.92 19.10 3.54
CA LYS A 147 25.01 19.73 2.77
C LYS A 147 24.44 20.66 1.71
N THR A 148 25.03 21.84 1.54
CA THR A 148 24.55 22.93 0.65
C THR A 148 24.35 22.59 -0.83
N CYS A 149 25.05 21.58 -1.37
CA CYS A 149 24.71 21.04 -2.69
C CYS A 149 23.56 20.03 -2.64
N GLN A 150 23.53 19.21 -1.59
CA GLN A 150 22.46 18.26 -1.38
C GLN A 150 21.13 19.00 -1.23
N GLU A 151 21.07 20.19 -0.61
CA GLU A 151 19.83 20.98 -0.47
C GLU A 151 19.07 21.20 -1.79
N LYS A 152 19.76 21.58 -2.87
CA LYS A 152 19.10 21.81 -4.17
C LYS A 152 18.56 20.51 -4.77
N CYS A 153 19.36 19.44 -4.72
CA CYS A 153 18.93 18.15 -5.23
C CYS A 153 17.85 17.51 -4.34
N GLN A 154 17.89 17.74 -3.04
CA GLN A 154 16.89 17.33 -2.06
C GLN A 154 15.57 18.04 -2.29
N ALA A 155 15.56 19.33 -2.65
CA ALA A 155 14.34 20.03 -3.01
C ALA A 155 13.65 19.39 -4.23
N VAL A 156 14.43 19.03 -5.26
CA VAL A 156 13.92 18.33 -6.44
C VAL A 156 13.41 16.93 -6.08
N GLN A 157 14.17 16.18 -5.28
CA GLN A 157 13.79 14.84 -4.85
C GLN A 157 12.54 14.85 -3.95
N GLY A 158 12.45 15.81 -3.04
CA GLY A 158 11.32 16.01 -2.15
C GLY A 158 10.05 16.35 -2.94
N ALA A 159 10.12 17.31 -3.86
CA ALA A 159 9.00 17.65 -4.73
C ALA A 159 8.54 16.44 -5.59
N CYS A 160 9.48 15.65 -6.11
CA CYS A 160 9.16 14.43 -6.86
C CYS A 160 8.49 13.38 -5.96
N THR A 161 9.05 13.12 -4.78
CA THR A 161 8.53 12.14 -3.82
C THR A 161 7.15 12.54 -3.32
N ASP A 162 6.93 13.82 -3.05
CA ASP A 162 5.63 14.39 -2.67
C ASP A 162 4.60 14.16 -3.78
N ALA A 163 4.95 14.41 -5.06
CA ALA A 163 4.06 14.17 -6.18
C ALA A 163 3.69 12.68 -6.31
N VAL A 164 4.66 11.77 -6.17
CA VAL A 164 4.44 10.31 -6.22
C VAL A 164 3.57 9.85 -5.05
N ASN A 165 3.87 10.30 -3.83
CA ASN A 165 3.09 9.95 -2.63
C ASN A 165 1.66 10.50 -2.69
N LYS A 166 1.46 11.69 -3.26
CA LYS A 166 0.13 12.25 -3.50
C LYS A 166 -0.65 11.39 -4.49
N GLN A 167 -0.05 11.03 -5.62
CA GLN A 167 -0.69 10.17 -6.62
C GLN A 167 -1.03 8.79 -6.04
N PHE A 168 -0.13 8.21 -5.25
CA PHE A 168 -0.36 6.96 -4.52
C PHE A 168 -1.54 7.09 -3.55
N SER A 169 -1.57 8.15 -2.73
CA SER A 169 -2.65 8.42 -1.79
C SER A 169 -4.00 8.61 -2.48
N ASP A 170 -4.04 9.37 -3.58
CA ASP A 170 -5.25 9.61 -4.36
C ASP A 170 -5.81 8.31 -4.93
N LYS A 171 -4.93 7.46 -5.47
CA LYS A 171 -5.33 6.20 -6.10
C LYS A 171 -5.77 5.14 -5.11
N LEU A 172 -5.04 4.97 -4.00
CA LEU A 172 -5.40 3.97 -2.99
C LEU A 172 -6.78 4.23 -2.35
N ASN A 173 -7.28 5.47 -2.42
CA ASN A 173 -8.59 5.86 -1.88
C ASN A 173 -9.73 5.92 -2.91
N THR A 174 -9.47 5.76 -4.22
CA THR A 174 -10.47 6.03 -5.28
C THR A 174 -11.14 4.80 -5.89
N GLU A 175 -10.86 3.58 -5.43
CA GLU A 175 -11.50 2.35 -5.97
C GLU A 175 -12.19 1.48 -4.90
N PRO A 176 -13.21 0.67 -5.29
CA PRO A 176 -14.25 0.16 -4.38
C PRO A 176 -13.88 -1.09 -3.56
N SER A 177 -14.69 -1.30 -2.51
CA SER A 177 -14.54 -2.15 -1.31
C SER A 177 -14.49 -3.68 -1.46
N ASP A 178 -14.36 -4.22 -2.67
CA ASP A 178 -14.54 -5.66 -2.90
C ASP A 178 -13.30 -6.29 -3.57
N ALA A 179 -13.28 -7.63 -3.69
CA ALA A 179 -12.16 -8.56 -3.99
C ALA A 179 -11.08 -8.16 -5.04
N LEU A 180 -11.29 -7.08 -5.80
CA LEU A 180 -10.27 -6.36 -6.58
C LEU A 180 -9.24 -5.61 -5.71
N GLU A 181 -9.51 -5.40 -4.42
CA GLU A 181 -8.67 -4.62 -3.51
C GLU A 181 -7.20 -5.09 -3.47
N ALA A 182 -6.96 -6.41 -3.42
CA ALA A 182 -5.60 -6.94 -3.39
C ALA A 182 -4.82 -6.71 -4.68
N PHE A 183 -5.47 -6.89 -5.84
CA PHE A 183 -4.83 -6.62 -7.12
C PHE A 183 -4.61 -5.12 -7.33
N PHE A 184 -5.60 -4.30 -7.00
CA PHE A 184 -5.50 -2.86 -7.11
C PHE A 184 -4.37 -2.30 -6.24
N ASN A 185 -4.29 -2.72 -4.98
CA ASN A 185 -3.24 -2.31 -4.06
C ASN A 185 -1.84 -2.69 -4.56
N LEU A 186 -1.71 -3.86 -5.20
CA LEU A 186 -0.46 -4.27 -5.83
C LEU A 186 -0.05 -3.33 -6.96
N PHE A 187 -0.97 -2.96 -7.87
CA PHE A 187 -0.67 -2.02 -8.96
C PHE A 187 -0.40 -0.60 -8.49
N VAL A 188 -1.11 -0.15 -7.45
CA VAL A 188 -0.85 1.13 -6.80
C VAL A 188 0.53 1.12 -6.14
N GLY A 189 0.93 0.01 -5.53
CA GLY A 189 2.28 -0.23 -5.03
C GLY A 189 3.35 -0.19 -6.13
N LEU A 190 3.14 -0.94 -7.23
CA LEU A 190 4.05 -0.95 -8.39
C LEU A 190 4.28 0.46 -8.94
N GLY A 191 3.19 1.22 -9.17
CA GLY A 191 3.29 2.58 -9.68
C GLY A 191 3.99 3.54 -8.72
N ARG A 192 3.83 3.35 -7.40
CA ARG A 192 4.57 4.12 -6.38
C ARG A 192 6.06 3.83 -6.44
N GLU A 193 6.46 2.56 -6.40
CA GLU A 193 7.88 2.19 -6.39
C GLU A 193 8.58 2.59 -7.69
N GLU A 194 7.91 2.46 -8.84
CA GLU A 194 8.41 2.98 -10.11
C GLU A 194 8.61 4.51 -10.07
N GLY A 195 7.63 5.25 -9.55
CA GLY A 195 7.72 6.69 -9.34
C GLY A 195 8.88 7.09 -8.43
N LEU A 196 9.06 6.39 -7.31
CA LEU A 196 10.17 6.63 -6.37
C LEU A 196 11.53 6.31 -7.00
N ALA A 197 11.64 5.24 -7.79
CA ALA A 197 12.84 4.92 -8.53
C ALA A 197 13.20 6.03 -9.53
N LYS A 198 12.21 6.59 -10.24
CA LYS A 198 12.40 7.77 -11.12
C LYS A 198 12.87 8.99 -10.33
N CYS A 199 12.29 9.25 -9.15
CA CYS A 199 12.74 10.33 -8.27
C CYS A 199 14.19 10.14 -7.81
N HIS A 200 14.57 8.92 -7.43
CA HIS A 200 15.94 8.61 -7.03
C HIS A 200 16.93 8.79 -8.19
N LYS A 201 16.57 8.36 -9.40
CA LYS A 201 17.38 8.58 -10.60
C LYS A 201 17.57 10.08 -10.90
N ALA A 202 16.50 10.87 -10.79
CA ALA A 202 16.56 12.32 -10.97
C ALA A 202 17.47 12.99 -9.92
N TYR A 203 17.40 12.55 -8.67
CA TYR A 203 18.30 13.00 -7.60
C TYR A 203 19.77 12.68 -7.89
N SER A 204 20.08 11.43 -8.24
CA SER A 204 21.45 11.01 -8.59
C SER A 204 22.00 11.79 -9.78
N ASN A 205 21.17 12.06 -10.80
CA ASN A 205 21.54 12.91 -11.93
C ASN A 205 21.81 14.37 -11.49
N CYS A 206 21.00 14.90 -10.58
CA CYS A 206 21.21 16.24 -10.03
C CYS A 206 22.57 16.34 -9.31
N LEU A 207 22.90 15.35 -8.46
CA LEU A 207 24.20 15.30 -7.78
C LEU A 207 25.35 15.28 -8.80
N TYR A 208 25.26 14.39 -9.78
CA TYR A 208 26.28 14.25 -10.83
C TYR A 208 26.51 15.56 -11.61
N ILE A 209 25.43 16.23 -12.04
CA ILE A 209 25.51 17.50 -12.79
C ILE A 209 26.14 18.61 -11.94
N ASN A 210 25.81 18.66 -10.64
CA ASN A 210 26.32 19.67 -9.72
C ASN A 210 27.70 19.33 -9.14
N LYS A 211 28.29 18.19 -9.52
CA LYS A 211 29.57 17.66 -9.02
C LYS A 211 29.58 17.51 -7.49
N CYS A 212 28.53 16.87 -7.03
CA CYS A 212 28.33 16.43 -5.67
C CYS A 212 28.32 14.89 -5.68
#